data_AF-A0A2V9M8S4-F1
#
_entry.id   AF-A0A2V9M8S4-F1
#
_cell.length_a   1.000
_cell.length_b   1.000
_cell.length_c   1.000
_cell.angle_alpha   90.00
_cell.angle_beta   90.00
_cell.angle_gamma   90.00
#
_symmetry.space_group_name_H-M   'P 1'
#
loop_
_entity.id
_entity.type
_entity.pdbx_description
1 polymer ?
#
loop_
_entity_poly.entity_id
_entity_poly.type
_entity_poly.pdbx_seq_one_letter_code
_entity_poly.pdbx_strand_id
1 'polypeptide(L)'
;MKLVKLERPAGNGQGKTAEGSKPMPGMPGMEMAQSSAGQPAQETNAIFIDPRRQQLIGVHSVPAALKALTKELRVVGKVAYDETKLTHIHTKVTGYVEEVFVDYVGKAVKRGEPLFTIYSPDLVSTQEEYLLALRSRNTLKDSTFQWVSSGSKSLLEAARQRLRLWDITDEEIEQLEKEGKVKRTLPIHSPVSGIVTERAAYHHGRFVTPEMDLYMIVDLSTVWVVGEVYEYELPFVKVGQTADIEFPYASSQKALRGKIHFVYPYLDPKTRTAQVRMEFSNPNLTLKPDTFVNLKLKVDLGRQLVVPEDTVLNTGTEQYVFVDKGDGHFEPRLVKLGAEASGYYAIESGLKPDERVVTAANFILDSESRLKGVFANLVSPEKKELGGAPPTQNLKIDILEPKVAKVGVNSIRLAVKDPSGNPITDAEVEITLFMPQMGSMAPMTSKAKLNHLGNGEYGGSVEIQMAWSWQTTVSVRKEGRLLGSFQTTLTAR
;
A
#
# COMPACT_ATOMS: atom_id res chain seq x y z
N MET A 1 30.01 44.09 -9.58
CA MET A 1 31.18 43.83 -8.71
C MET A 1 32.04 42.75 -9.35
N LYS A 2 33.35 43.01 -9.38
CA LYS A 2 34.47 42.23 -9.94
C LYS A 2 34.58 40.83 -9.28
N LEU A 3 34.75 39.76 -10.06
CA LEU A 3 35.99 38.96 -10.26
C LEU A 3 36.64 38.44 -8.97
N VAL A 4 36.84 37.11 -8.86
CA VAL A 4 38.17 36.47 -8.75
C VAL A 4 38.12 35.02 -9.27
N LYS A 5 38.88 34.77 -10.34
CA LYS A 5 39.44 33.49 -10.82
C LYS A 5 40.68 33.17 -9.97
N LEU A 6 40.98 31.89 -9.74
CA LEU A 6 42.33 31.47 -9.37
C LEU A 6 42.80 30.35 -10.28
N GLU A 7 43.92 30.65 -10.95
CA GLU A 7 44.63 29.83 -11.93
C GLU A 7 45.58 28.81 -11.26
N ARG A 8 45.99 27.84 -12.08
CA ARG A 8 47.05 26.86 -11.88
C ARG A 8 48.43 27.52 -11.65
N PRO A 9 49.46 26.71 -11.37
CA PRO A 9 50.45 26.56 -12.44
C PRO A 9 50.91 25.12 -12.68
N ALA A 10 51.38 24.90 -13.91
CA ALA A 10 52.13 23.74 -14.36
C ALA A 10 53.64 23.99 -14.15
N GLY A 11 54.40 22.93 -13.89
CA GLY A 11 55.86 22.91 -13.89
C GLY A 11 56.37 21.64 -14.59
N ASN A 12 57.03 21.85 -15.71
CA ASN A 12 57.66 20.88 -16.61
C ASN A 12 59.00 20.37 -16.03
N GLY A 13 59.44 19.16 -16.38
CA GLY A 13 60.82 18.72 -16.10
C GLY A 13 61.12 17.28 -16.55
N GLN A 14 61.82 17.17 -17.69
CA GLN A 14 62.24 15.93 -18.37
C GLN A 14 63.42 15.21 -17.68
N GLY A 15 63.44 13.88 -17.81
CA GLY A 15 64.59 13.11 -18.30
C GLY A 15 65.63 12.58 -17.31
N LYS A 16 65.76 11.24 -17.22
CA LYS A 16 67.01 10.51 -17.51
C LYS A 16 66.82 8.98 -17.49
N THR A 17 67.41 8.37 -18.51
CA THR A 17 67.59 6.94 -18.80
C THR A 17 68.84 6.36 -18.13
N ALA A 18 68.81 5.06 -17.82
CA ALA A 18 69.93 4.10 -17.83
C ALA A 18 69.30 2.68 -17.72
N GLU A 19 69.33 1.82 -18.76
CA GLU A 19 70.39 0.84 -19.05
C GLU A 19 70.88 0.11 -17.78
N GLY A 20 70.90 -1.22 -17.66
CA GLY A 20 70.75 -2.34 -18.58
C GLY A 20 71.51 -3.52 -17.95
N SER A 21 70.98 -4.74 -18.01
CA SER A 21 71.79 -5.99 -18.04
C SER A 21 70.91 -7.25 -18.10
N LYS A 22 71.10 -7.98 -19.19
CA LYS A 22 70.85 -9.41 -19.45
C LYS A 22 71.99 -9.83 -20.42
N PRO A 23 72.29 -11.11 -20.70
CA PRO A 23 72.18 -12.37 -19.93
C PRO A 23 73.41 -13.33 -20.17
N MET A 24 73.27 -14.61 -19.76
CA MET A 24 73.86 -15.87 -20.32
C MET A 24 74.91 -16.63 -19.46
N PRO A 25 75.20 -17.95 -19.72
CA PRO A 25 74.29 -19.13 -19.70
C PRO A 25 74.96 -20.42 -19.10
N GLY A 26 74.20 -21.50 -18.85
CA GLY A 26 74.75 -22.86 -18.64
C GLY A 26 73.79 -23.90 -18.04
N MET A 27 73.43 -24.93 -18.81
CA MET A 27 72.52 -26.08 -18.53
C MET A 27 73.11 -27.15 -17.54
N PRO A 28 72.51 -28.35 -17.33
CA PRO A 28 71.24 -28.69 -16.65
C PRO A 28 71.41 -29.83 -15.59
N GLY A 29 70.44 -30.02 -14.68
CA GLY A 29 70.26 -31.32 -13.98
C GLY A 29 69.79 -31.28 -12.52
N MET A 30 68.97 -32.28 -12.16
CA MET A 30 68.45 -32.67 -10.84
C MET A 30 67.31 -31.85 -10.22
N GLU A 31 66.09 -32.26 -10.59
CA GLU A 31 64.98 -32.69 -9.72
C GLU A 31 65.28 -32.73 -8.20
N MET A 32 64.53 -31.94 -7.42
CA MET A 32 64.23 -32.21 -6.01
C MET A 32 62.92 -31.49 -5.65
N ALA A 33 61.90 -32.27 -5.31
CA ALA A 33 60.63 -31.82 -4.78
C ALA A 33 60.82 -31.14 -3.41
N GLN A 34 60.25 -29.94 -3.24
CA GLN A 34 60.03 -29.34 -1.92
C GLN A 34 58.64 -28.70 -1.86
N SER A 35 57.70 -29.53 -1.42
CA SER A 35 56.59 -29.26 -0.51
C SER A 35 56.35 -27.79 -0.16
N SER A 36 55.39 -27.18 -0.86
CA SER A 36 54.77 -25.92 -0.47
C SER A 36 54.01 -26.09 0.85
N ALA A 37 54.47 -25.37 1.87
CA ALA A 37 53.82 -25.24 3.16
C ALA A 37 52.38 -24.73 3.01
N GLY A 38 51.46 -25.44 3.66
CA GLY A 38 50.02 -25.22 3.58
C GLY A 38 49.61 -23.82 4.03
N GLN A 39 48.85 -23.15 3.17
CA GLN A 39 47.91 -22.12 3.61
C GLN A 39 46.82 -22.81 4.46
N PRO A 40 46.40 -22.20 5.58
CA PRO A 40 45.30 -22.74 6.36
C PRO A 40 44.05 -22.81 5.48
N ALA A 41 43.52 -24.02 5.31
CA ALA A 41 42.27 -24.28 4.62
C ALA A 41 41.17 -23.44 5.29
N GLN A 42 40.53 -22.56 4.51
CA GLN A 42 39.21 -22.07 4.88
C GLN A 42 38.32 -23.30 5.05
N GLU A 43 37.71 -23.43 6.23
CA GLU A 43 36.68 -24.44 6.50
C GLU A 43 35.55 -24.25 5.48
N THR A 44 35.62 -24.97 4.36
CA THR A 44 34.54 -25.00 3.41
C THR A 44 33.45 -25.86 4.03
N ASN A 45 32.33 -25.25 4.39
CA ASN A 45 31.06 -25.93 4.67
C ASN A 45 30.48 -26.65 3.42
N ALA A 46 31.34 -27.08 2.49
CA ALA A 46 30.99 -27.72 1.26
C ALA A 46 30.60 -29.18 1.51
N ILE A 47 29.46 -29.57 0.98
CA ILE A 47 28.87 -30.90 1.10
C ILE A 47 29.27 -31.69 -0.13
N PHE A 48 30.01 -32.77 0.07
CA PHE A 48 30.28 -33.73 -0.99
C PHE A 48 29.13 -34.74 -1.13
N ILE A 49 28.63 -34.92 -2.35
CA ILE A 49 27.69 -35.98 -2.74
C ILE A 49 28.24 -36.72 -3.96
N ASP A 50 28.24 -38.06 -3.91
CA ASP A 50 28.69 -38.91 -5.04
C ASP A 50 27.85 -38.65 -6.32
N PRO A 51 28.46 -38.53 -7.51
CA PRO A 51 27.75 -38.26 -8.76
C PRO A 51 26.61 -39.24 -9.10
N ARG A 52 26.70 -40.52 -8.73
CA ARG A 52 25.60 -41.48 -8.94
C ARG A 52 24.41 -41.15 -8.05
N ARG A 53 24.66 -40.69 -6.82
CA ARG A 53 23.60 -40.22 -5.91
C ARG A 53 22.97 -38.93 -6.40
N GLN A 54 23.76 -38.01 -6.96
CA GLN A 54 23.22 -36.78 -7.57
C GLN A 54 22.24 -37.08 -8.70
N GLN A 55 22.58 -38.06 -9.56
CA GLN A 55 21.70 -38.47 -10.66
C GLN A 55 20.42 -39.16 -10.15
N LEU A 56 20.52 -39.97 -9.08
CA LEU A 56 19.36 -40.64 -8.48
C LEU A 56 18.39 -39.67 -7.80
N ILE A 57 18.90 -38.60 -7.19
CA ILE A 57 18.06 -37.58 -6.53
C ILE A 57 17.63 -36.44 -7.47
N GLY A 58 18.07 -36.48 -8.73
CA GLY A 58 17.69 -35.50 -9.75
C GLY A 58 18.23 -34.09 -9.49
N VAL A 59 19.47 -33.96 -9.01
CA VAL A 59 20.10 -32.64 -8.84
C VAL A 59 20.26 -31.99 -10.21
N HIS A 60 19.69 -30.81 -10.35
CA HIS A 60 19.89 -29.94 -11.49
C HIS A 60 20.51 -28.63 -11.01
N SER A 61 21.51 -28.14 -11.74
CA SER A 61 22.14 -26.85 -11.48
C SER A 61 21.98 -25.93 -12.69
N VAL A 62 21.63 -24.67 -12.43
CA VAL A 62 21.49 -23.63 -13.44
C VAL A 62 22.46 -22.48 -13.13
N PRO A 63 23.03 -21.81 -14.15
CA PRO A 63 23.87 -20.65 -13.91
C PRO A 63 23.03 -19.46 -13.43
N ALA A 64 23.54 -18.71 -12.46
CA ALA A 64 23.02 -17.41 -12.08
C ALA A 64 23.25 -16.44 -13.25
N ALA A 65 22.16 -15.98 -13.87
CA ALA A 65 22.22 -15.27 -15.15
C ALA A 65 21.75 -13.82 -15.01
N LEU A 66 22.32 -12.92 -15.84
CA LEU A 66 21.87 -11.54 -15.94
C LEU A 66 20.65 -11.45 -16.87
N LYS A 67 19.44 -11.36 -16.29
CA LYS A 67 18.17 -11.31 -17.02
C LYS A 67 17.47 -9.98 -16.82
N ALA A 68 16.80 -9.49 -17.86
CA ALA A 68 15.87 -8.38 -17.73
C ALA A 68 14.62 -8.88 -16.98
N LEU A 69 14.31 -8.22 -15.87
CA LEU A 69 13.25 -8.63 -14.97
C LEU A 69 12.08 -7.65 -15.07
N THR A 70 10.88 -8.17 -15.33
CA THR A 70 9.66 -7.37 -15.36
C THR A 70 8.72 -7.85 -14.27
N LYS A 71 8.38 -6.96 -13.33
CA LYS A 71 7.40 -7.21 -12.28
C LYS A 71 6.02 -6.82 -12.78
N GLU A 72 5.05 -7.72 -12.64
CA GLU A 72 3.64 -7.43 -12.86
C GLU A 72 3.00 -7.08 -11.52
N LEU A 73 2.50 -5.86 -11.40
CA LEU A 73 1.70 -5.41 -10.25
C LEU A 73 0.23 -5.52 -10.64
N ARG A 74 -0.56 -6.18 -9.79
CA ARG A 74 -2.01 -6.30 -9.96
C ARG A 74 -2.68 -5.42 -8.94
N VAL A 75 -3.29 -4.37 -9.44
CA VAL A 75 -3.88 -3.30 -8.63
C VAL A 75 -5.37 -3.30 -8.85
N VAL A 76 -6.15 -3.31 -7.77
CA VAL A 76 -7.59 -3.13 -7.86
C VAL A 76 -7.91 -1.66 -8.06
N GLY A 77 -8.93 -1.37 -8.85
CA GLY A 77 -9.36 -0.01 -9.09
C GLY A 77 -10.85 0.10 -9.36
N LYS A 78 -11.29 1.34 -9.52
CA LYS A 78 -12.66 1.67 -9.87
C LYS A 78 -12.69 2.79 -10.90
N VAL A 79 -13.71 2.77 -11.76
CA VAL A 79 -14.05 3.91 -12.60
C VAL A 79 -14.65 4.99 -11.70
N ALA A 80 -14.18 6.23 -11.83
CA ALA A 80 -14.62 7.39 -11.07
C ALA A 80 -15.03 8.53 -12.01
N TYR A 81 -15.82 9.46 -11.48
CA TYR A 81 -16.11 10.71 -12.17
C TYR A 81 -14.83 11.51 -12.38
N ASP A 82 -14.77 12.25 -13.49
CA ASP A 82 -13.82 13.33 -13.61
C ASP A 82 -14.32 14.50 -12.74
N GLU A 83 -13.68 14.71 -11.59
CA GLU A 83 -14.07 15.75 -10.63
C GLU A 83 -14.00 17.16 -11.23
N THR A 84 -13.19 17.37 -12.27
CA THR A 84 -13.09 18.67 -12.96
C THR A 84 -14.32 18.96 -13.84
N LYS A 85 -15.14 17.94 -14.10
CA LYS A 85 -16.36 17.99 -14.91
C LYS A 85 -17.64 17.79 -14.09
N LEU A 86 -17.54 17.77 -12.75
CA LEU A 86 -18.69 17.82 -11.85
C LEU A 86 -19.23 19.25 -11.80
N THR A 87 -20.54 19.40 -11.92
CA THR A 87 -21.21 20.70 -11.76
C THR A 87 -22.40 20.57 -10.82
N HIS A 88 -22.36 21.36 -9.74
CA HIS A 88 -23.45 21.46 -8.78
C HIS A 88 -24.36 22.64 -9.14
N ILE A 89 -25.66 22.38 -9.20
CA ILE A 89 -26.68 23.38 -9.53
C ILE A 89 -27.33 23.88 -8.25
N HIS A 90 -27.16 25.17 -7.99
CA HIS A 90 -27.74 25.90 -6.86
C HIS A 90 -28.53 27.10 -7.40
N THR A 91 -29.45 27.63 -6.59
CA THR A 91 -30.17 28.87 -6.91
C THR A 91 -29.47 30.07 -6.28
N LYS A 92 -29.49 31.25 -6.93
CA LYS A 92 -29.01 32.50 -6.31
C LYS A 92 -30.03 33.14 -5.37
N VAL A 93 -31.28 32.71 -5.49
CA VAL A 93 -32.42 33.19 -4.70
C VAL A 93 -33.06 32.04 -3.94
N THR A 94 -33.72 32.39 -2.84
CA THR A 94 -34.58 31.49 -2.09
C THR A 94 -35.96 31.44 -2.75
N GLY A 95 -36.60 30.28 -2.77
CA GLY A 95 -37.91 30.14 -3.38
C GLY A 95 -38.51 28.74 -3.29
N TYR A 96 -39.54 28.51 -4.09
CA TYR A 96 -40.27 27.25 -4.16
C TYR A 96 -40.17 26.68 -5.58
N VAL A 97 -39.82 25.41 -5.69
CA VAL A 97 -39.84 24.68 -6.97
C VAL A 97 -41.28 24.43 -7.37
N GLU A 98 -41.69 24.88 -8.56
CA GLU A 98 -43.05 24.68 -9.07
C GLU A 98 -43.09 23.53 -10.09
N GLU A 99 -42.46 23.71 -11.25
CA GLU A 99 -42.38 22.69 -12.30
C GLU A 99 -40.97 22.09 -12.36
N VAL A 100 -40.87 20.78 -12.60
CA VAL A 100 -39.58 20.09 -12.77
C VAL A 100 -39.60 19.40 -14.12
N PHE A 101 -38.66 19.75 -14.99
CA PHE A 101 -38.51 19.16 -16.32
C PHE A 101 -37.56 17.97 -16.33
N VAL A 102 -36.63 17.92 -15.36
CA VAL A 102 -35.64 16.84 -15.17
C VAL A 102 -35.97 16.08 -13.89
N ASP A 103 -36.80 15.06 -14.05
CA ASP A 103 -37.53 14.39 -12.97
C ASP A 103 -36.87 13.13 -12.41
N TYR A 104 -35.78 12.64 -13.00
CA TYR A 104 -35.05 11.46 -12.51
C TYR A 104 -33.53 11.54 -12.71
N VAL A 105 -32.80 10.82 -11.87
CA VAL A 105 -31.35 10.65 -11.95
C VAL A 105 -31.01 9.71 -13.11
N GLY A 106 -29.93 10.00 -13.83
CA GLY A 106 -29.49 9.30 -15.04
C GLY A 106 -29.95 9.95 -16.35
N LYS A 107 -30.82 10.97 -16.28
CA LYS A 107 -31.24 11.74 -17.46
C LYS A 107 -30.09 12.57 -18.01
N ALA A 108 -29.90 12.52 -19.33
CA ALA A 108 -28.96 13.40 -20.02
C ALA A 108 -29.61 14.78 -20.24
N VAL A 109 -28.82 15.84 -20.03
CA VAL A 109 -29.24 17.23 -20.19
C VAL A 109 -28.23 17.99 -21.04
N LYS A 110 -28.69 18.96 -21.83
CA LYS A 110 -27.86 19.85 -22.62
C LYS A 110 -27.67 21.20 -21.92
N ARG A 111 -26.58 21.89 -22.24
CA ARG A 111 -26.38 23.30 -21.85
C ARG A 111 -27.57 24.13 -22.36
N GLY A 112 -28.15 24.93 -21.48
CA GLY A 112 -29.33 25.76 -21.73
C GLY A 112 -30.67 25.02 -21.61
N GLU A 113 -30.68 23.71 -21.38
CA GLU A 113 -31.92 22.96 -21.18
C GLU A 113 -32.55 23.33 -19.82
N PRO A 114 -33.87 23.57 -19.76
CA PRO A 114 -34.53 23.89 -18.51
C PRO A 114 -34.59 22.67 -17.59
N LEU A 115 -34.19 22.86 -16.33
CA LEU A 115 -34.16 21.82 -15.30
C LEU A 115 -35.45 21.82 -14.48
N PHE A 116 -35.84 23.00 -13.99
CA PHE A 116 -37.05 23.24 -13.19
C PHE A 116 -37.39 24.74 -13.21
N THR A 117 -38.56 25.11 -12.71
CA THR A 117 -38.95 26.51 -12.47
C THR A 117 -38.98 26.83 -10.99
N ILE A 118 -38.60 28.05 -10.65
CA ILE A 118 -38.62 28.56 -9.27
C ILE A 118 -39.55 29.77 -9.17
N TYR A 119 -40.41 29.77 -8.15
CA TYR A 119 -41.10 30.95 -7.64
C TYR A 119 -40.29 31.55 -6.49
N SER A 120 -39.90 32.81 -6.59
CA SER A 120 -39.23 33.54 -5.52
C SER A 120 -39.93 34.87 -5.27
N PRO A 121 -40.43 35.13 -4.04
CA PRO A 121 -41.03 36.43 -3.71
C PRO A 121 -40.08 37.61 -3.97
N ASP A 122 -38.80 37.47 -3.64
CA ASP A 122 -37.80 38.52 -3.80
C ASP A 122 -37.53 38.83 -5.28
N LEU A 123 -37.57 37.79 -6.13
CA LEU A 123 -37.45 37.93 -7.56
C LEU A 123 -38.65 38.66 -8.16
N VAL A 124 -39.88 38.31 -7.74
CA VAL A 124 -41.10 39.01 -8.16
C VAL A 124 -41.06 40.47 -7.76
N SER A 125 -40.72 40.76 -6.50
CA SER A 125 -40.59 42.13 -6.00
C SER A 125 -39.53 42.93 -6.77
N THR A 126 -38.38 42.34 -7.09
CA THR A 126 -37.33 43.01 -7.86
C THR A 126 -37.74 43.28 -9.31
N GLN A 127 -38.52 42.38 -9.93
CA GLN A 127 -39.10 42.64 -11.26
C GLN A 127 -40.10 43.82 -11.22
N GLU A 128 -40.93 43.92 -10.18
CA GLU A 128 -41.84 45.07 -9.99
C GLU A 128 -41.08 46.39 -9.82
N GLU A 129 -40.03 46.39 -8.99
CA GLU A 129 -39.13 47.52 -8.80
C GLU A 129 -38.48 47.95 -10.12
N TYR A 130 -38.00 46.98 -10.90
CA TYR A 130 -37.41 47.22 -12.21
C TYR A 130 -38.38 47.88 -13.18
N LEU A 131 -39.61 47.35 -13.31
CA LEU A 131 -40.65 47.91 -14.17
C LEU A 131 -41.13 49.29 -13.69
N LEU A 132 -41.14 49.54 -12.39
CA LEU A 132 -41.42 50.86 -11.84
C LEU A 132 -40.31 51.86 -12.16
N ALA A 133 -39.05 51.46 -11.99
CA ALA A 133 -37.89 52.28 -12.36
C ALA A 133 -37.86 52.58 -13.86
N LEU A 134 -38.23 51.60 -14.70
CA LEU A 134 -38.31 51.76 -16.16
C LEU A 134 -39.36 52.80 -16.55
N ARG A 135 -40.56 52.72 -15.96
CA ARG A 135 -41.63 53.72 -16.15
C ARG A 135 -41.17 55.10 -15.69
N SER A 136 -40.54 55.18 -14.51
CA SER A 136 -40.06 56.45 -13.94
C SER A 136 -38.99 57.09 -14.83
N ARG A 137 -38.02 56.31 -15.32
CA ARG A 137 -37.01 56.75 -16.29
C ARG A 137 -37.64 57.23 -17.59
N ASN A 138 -38.65 56.53 -18.11
CA ASN A 138 -39.31 56.93 -19.36
C ASN A 138 -40.10 58.23 -19.23
N THR A 139 -40.69 58.52 -18.07
CA THR A 139 -41.39 59.78 -17.78
C THR A 139 -40.43 60.93 -17.48
N LEU A 140 -39.30 60.67 -16.81
CA LEU A 140 -38.38 61.70 -16.31
C LEU A 140 -37.18 61.97 -17.21
N LYS A 141 -37.00 61.21 -18.31
CA LYS A 141 -35.87 61.35 -19.23
C LYS A 141 -35.71 62.76 -19.80
N ASP A 142 -36.83 63.45 -20.03
CA ASP A 142 -36.88 64.80 -20.64
C ASP A 142 -36.99 65.91 -19.57
N SER A 143 -36.72 65.60 -18.30
CA SER A 143 -36.77 66.58 -17.22
C SER A 143 -35.70 67.66 -17.40
N THR A 144 -36.09 68.92 -17.15
CA THR A 144 -35.18 70.08 -17.17
C THR A 144 -34.06 69.98 -16.12
N PHE A 145 -34.28 69.18 -15.07
CA PHE A 145 -33.33 69.01 -13.98
C PHE A 145 -32.47 67.76 -14.19
N GLN A 146 -31.19 67.96 -14.52
CA GLN A 146 -30.26 66.87 -14.81
C GLN A 146 -30.13 65.82 -13.70
N TRP A 147 -30.23 66.25 -12.43
CA TRP A 147 -30.17 65.35 -11.27
C TRP A 147 -31.39 64.40 -11.20
N VAL A 148 -32.55 64.82 -11.70
CA VAL A 148 -33.77 63.99 -11.75
C VAL A 148 -33.64 62.91 -12.82
N SER A 149 -33.25 63.30 -14.04
CA SER A 149 -33.03 62.36 -15.16
C SER A 149 -31.92 61.35 -14.82
N SER A 150 -30.80 61.82 -14.25
CA SER A 150 -29.67 60.97 -13.85
C SER A 150 -30.03 60.02 -12.69
N GLY A 151 -30.77 60.50 -11.69
CA GLY A 151 -31.26 59.68 -10.59
C GLY A 151 -32.17 58.54 -11.06
N SER A 152 -33.14 58.85 -11.94
CA SER A 152 -34.04 57.84 -12.52
C SER A 152 -33.28 56.77 -13.32
N LYS A 153 -32.23 57.16 -14.05
CA LYS A 153 -31.35 56.23 -14.77
C LYS A 153 -30.58 55.34 -13.80
N SER A 154 -29.98 55.90 -12.75
CA SER A 154 -29.23 55.11 -11.76
C SER A 154 -30.09 54.06 -11.05
N LEU A 155 -31.35 54.37 -10.76
CA LEU A 155 -32.27 53.44 -10.11
C LEU A 155 -32.61 52.26 -11.04
N LEU A 156 -32.86 52.53 -12.32
CA LEU A 156 -33.11 51.51 -13.32
C LEU A 156 -31.88 50.59 -13.49
N GLU A 157 -30.69 51.16 -13.59
CA GLU A 157 -29.44 50.39 -13.69
C GLU A 157 -29.18 49.56 -12.43
N ALA A 158 -29.46 50.08 -11.23
CA ALA A 158 -29.31 49.32 -9.99
C ALA A 158 -30.26 48.11 -9.92
N ALA A 159 -31.53 48.29 -10.32
CA ALA A 159 -32.49 47.20 -10.40
C ALA A 159 -32.12 46.17 -11.48
N ARG A 160 -31.65 46.62 -12.66
CA ARG A 160 -31.12 45.75 -13.72
C ARG A 160 -29.93 44.93 -13.22
N GLN A 161 -29.00 45.58 -12.54
CA GLN A 161 -27.81 44.93 -12.02
C GLN A 161 -28.16 43.89 -10.95
N ARG A 162 -29.17 44.15 -10.10
CA ARG A 162 -29.64 43.16 -9.13
C ARG A 162 -30.19 41.90 -9.82
N LEU A 163 -31.00 42.05 -10.87
CA LEU A 163 -31.50 40.91 -11.66
C LEU A 163 -30.34 40.11 -12.29
N ARG A 164 -29.34 40.79 -12.86
CA ARG A 164 -28.14 40.14 -13.42
C ARG A 164 -27.32 39.38 -12.39
N LEU A 165 -27.21 39.89 -11.15
CA LEU A 165 -26.50 39.20 -10.06
C LEU A 165 -27.21 37.92 -9.61
N TRP A 166 -28.47 37.73 -9.99
CA TRP A 166 -29.21 36.48 -9.82
C TRP A 166 -29.20 35.60 -11.08
N ASP A 167 -28.26 35.86 -11.99
CA ASP A 167 -28.08 35.15 -13.26
C ASP A 167 -29.31 35.20 -14.18
N ILE A 168 -30.19 36.20 -14.00
CA ILE A 168 -31.24 36.50 -14.98
C ILE A 168 -30.57 37.11 -16.21
N THR A 169 -30.81 36.49 -17.36
CA THR A 169 -30.15 36.84 -18.61
C THR A 169 -30.62 38.19 -19.14
N ASP A 170 -29.78 38.85 -19.94
CA ASP A 170 -30.17 40.12 -20.57
C ASP A 170 -31.38 39.93 -21.50
N GLU A 171 -31.49 38.77 -22.14
CA GLU A 171 -32.63 38.39 -22.97
C GLU A 171 -33.93 38.30 -22.14
N GLU A 172 -33.89 37.73 -20.95
CA GLU A 172 -35.04 37.66 -20.04
C GLU A 172 -35.43 39.04 -19.48
N ILE A 173 -34.44 39.87 -19.16
CA ILE A 173 -34.68 41.26 -18.72
C ILE A 173 -35.31 42.06 -19.87
N GLU A 174 -34.81 41.93 -21.09
CA GLU A 174 -35.41 42.58 -22.26
C GLU A 174 -36.84 42.10 -22.52
N GLN A 175 -37.12 40.82 -22.34
CA GLN A 175 -38.48 40.30 -22.45
C GLN A 175 -39.39 40.90 -21.39
N LEU A 176 -38.92 41.01 -20.14
CA LEU A 176 -39.64 41.69 -19.06
C LEU A 176 -39.96 43.15 -19.42
N GLU A 177 -39.01 43.87 -20.02
CA GLU A 177 -39.23 45.26 -20.49
C GLU A 177 -40.28 45.34 -21.60
N LYS A 178 -40.21 44.45 -22.58
CA LYS A 178 -41.11 44.43 -23.74
C LYS A 178 -42.53 44.03 -23.33
N GLU A 179 -42.67 43.03 -22.47
CA GLU A 179 -43.96 42.53 -21.99
C GLU A 179 -44.57 43.46 -20.94
N GLY A 180 -43.75 44.14 -20.15
CA GLY A 180 -44.18 45.03 -19.06
C GLY A 180 -44.92 44.31 -17.93
N LYS A 181 -44.78 42.98 -17.84
CA LYS A 181 -45.49 42.12 -16.89
C LYS A 181 -44.49 41.23 -16.14
N VAL A 182 -44.66 41.17 -14.82
CA VAL A 182 -43.83 40.35 -13.94
C VAL A 182 -44.13 38.88 -14.17
N LYS A 183 -43.08 38.06 -14.29
CA LYS A 183 -43.19 36.60 -14.36
C LYS A 183 -43.08 36.03 -12.95
N ARG A 184 -44.10 35.26 -12.56
CA ARG A 184 -44.14 34.60 -11.24
C ARG A 184 -43.01 33.58 -11.10
N THR A 185 -42.82 32.75 -12.12
CA THR A 185 -41.79 31.72 -12.14
C THR A 185 -40.74 32.01 -13.19
N LEU A 186 -39.50 31.61 -12.91
CA LEU A 186 -38.43 31.60 -13.89
C LEU A 186 -37.83 30.20 -14.04
N PRO A 187 -37.49 29.77 -15.26
CA PRO A 187 -36.80 28.52 -15.48
C PRO A 187 -35.33 28.63 -15.07
N ILE A 188 -34.83 27.61 -14.38
CA ILE A 188 -33.40 27.43 -14.11
C ILE A 188 -32.84 26.48 -15.15
N HIS A 189 -31.84 26.94 -15.90
CA HIS A 189 -31.23 26.19 -17.00
C HIS A 189 -29.95 25.50 -16.57
N SER A 190 -29.58 24.42 -17.27
CA SER A 190 -28.30 23.78 -17.08
C SER A 190 -27.15 24.61 -17.68
N PRO A 191 -26.09 24.95 -16.93
CA PRO A 191 -24.91 25.62 -17.48
C PRO A 191 -24.00 24.67 -18.27
N VAL A 192 -24.19 23.36 -18.15
CA VAL A 192 -23.36 22.33 -18.77
C VAL A 192 -24.20 21.26 -19.48
N SER A 193 -23.57 20.49 -20.35
CA SER A 193 -24.19 19.26 -20.88
C SER A 193 -23.61 18.07 -20.13
N GLY A 194 -24.44 17.10 -19.76
CA GLY A 194 -23.99 15.95 -18.98
C GLY A 194 -25.14 15.06 -18.54
N ILE A 195 -24.87 14.19 -17.57
CA ILE A 195 -25.84 13.27 -16.97
C ILE A 195 -26.09 13.69 -15.53
N VAL A 196 -27.36 13.72 -15.14
CA VAL A 196 -27.76 14.00 -13.76
C VAL A 196 -27.42 12.81 -12.88
N THR A 197 -26.58 13.00 -11.86
CA THR A 197 -26.16 11.96 -10.92
C THR A 197 -26.84 12.09 -9.57
N GLU A 198 -27.21 13.32 -9.17
CA GLU A 198 -27.99 13.59 -7.96
C GLU A 198 -29.06 14.63 -8.25
N ARG A 199 -30.16 14.56 -7.48
CA ARG A 199 -31.29 15.47 -7.60
C ARG A 199 -31.95 15.68 -6.23
N ALA A 200 -32.16 16.94 -5.88
CA ALA A 200 -32.93 17.38 -4.72
C ALA A 200 -34.07 18.36 -5.07
N ALA A 201 -34.19 18.80 -6.34
CA ALA A 201 -35.35 19.53 -6.81
C ALA A 201 -36.51 18.57 -7.10
N TYR A 202 -37.58 18.67 -6.31
CA TYR A 202 -38.78 17.85 -6.43
C TYR A 202 -40.01 18.72 -6.70
N HIS A 203 -41.02 18.14 -7.34
CA HIS A 203 -42.33 18.79 -7.54
C HIS A 203 -43.01 19.14 -6.20
N HIS A 204 -44.10 19.90 -6.29
CA HIS A 204 -45.01 20.23 -5.19
C HIS A 204 -44.51 21.28 -4.20
N GLY A 205 -43.84 22.34 -4.68
CA GLY A 205 -43.52 23.48 -3.83
C GLY A 205 -42.39 23.21 -2.85
N ARG A 206 -41.39 22.42 -3.24
CA ARG A 206 -40.19 22.23 -2.43
C ARG A 206 -39.52 23.58 -2.22
N PHE A 207 -39.42 24.00 -0.95
CA PHE A 207 -38.64 25.18 -0.59
C PHE A 207 -37.16 24.90 -0.79
N VAL A 208 -36.47 25.81 -1.47
CA VAL A 208 -35.05 25.73 -1.83
C VAL A 208 -34.32 27.01 -1.43
N THR A 209 -33.06 26.86 -1.02
CA THR A 209 -32.17 27.95 -0.63
C THR A 209 -30.86 27.85 -1.43
N PRO A 210 -30.07 28.94 -1.52
CA PRO A 210 -28.79 28.93 -2.24
C PRO A 210 -27.74 27.93 -1.74
N GLU A 211 -27.88 27.44 -0.50
CA GLU A 211 -26.98 26.45 0.10
C GLU A 211 -27.30 25.01 -0.35
N MET A 212 -28.48 24.79 -0.95
CA MET A 212 -28.91 23.45 -1.36
C MET A 212 -28.42 23.11 -2.77
N ASP A 213 -27.73 21.97 -2.88
CA ASP A 213 -27.45 21.35 -4.17
C ASP A 213 -28.71 20.71 -4.73
N LEU A 214 -29.24 21.29 -5.81
CA LEU A 214 -30.50 20.85 -6.42
C LEU A 214 -30.30 19.78 -7.48
N TYR A 215 -29.19 19.85 -8.20
CA TYR A 215 -28.73 18.82 -9.13
C TYR A 215 -27.22 18.70 -9.07
N MET A 216 -26.71 17.48 -9.27
CA MET A 216 -25.33 17.25 -9.69
C MET A 216 -25.36 16.73 -11.11
N ILE A 217 -24.65 17.42 -12.02
CA ILE A 217 -24.57 17.07 -13.43
C ILE A 217 -23.10 16.81 -13.76
N VAL A 218 -22.84 15.70 -14.46
CA VAL A 218 -21.49 15.24 -14.78
C VAL A 218 -21.36 14.98 -16.27
N ASP A 219 -20.33 15.56 -16.89
CA ASP A 219 -19.93 15.17 -18.24
C ASP A 219 -19.10 13.87 -18.19
N LEU A 220 -19.74 12.76 -18.59
CA LEU A 220 -19.13 11.42 -18.62
C LEU A 220 -18.37 11.10 -19.91
N SER A 221 -18.14 12.08 -20.80
CA SER A 221 -17.32 11.90 -22.01
C SER A 221 -15.86 11.56 -21.70
N THR A 222 -15.42 11.84 -20.48
CA THR A 222 -14.12 11.47 -19.92
C THR A 222 -14.37 10.90 -18.53
N VAL A 223 -13.71 9.80 -18.20
CA VAL A 223 -13.78 9.18 -16.88
C VAL A 223 -12.38 8.94 -16.35
N TRP A 224 -12.28 8.89 -15.04
CA TRP A 224 -11.05 8.47 -14.38
C TRP A 224 -11.14 7.00 -14.03
N VAL A 225 -9.98 6.34 -14.03
CA VAL A 225 -9.81 5.06 -13.37
C VAL A 225 -8.81 5.27 -12.24
N VAL A 226 -9.26 5.00 -11.02
CA VAL A 226 -8.48 5.16 -9.81
C VAL A 226 -8.13 3.77 -9.29
N GLY A 227 -6.83 3.47 -9.28
CA GLY A 227 -6.26 2.25 -8.70
C GLY A 227 -5.75 2.49 -7.28
N GLU A 228 -5.81 1.45 -6.45
CA GLU A 228 -5.33 1.46 -5.07
C GLU A 228 -4.06 0.60 -4.95
N VAL A 229 -2.91 1.25 -4.83
CA VAL A 229 -1.59 0.62 -4.78
C VAL A 229 -1.13 0.51 -3.33
N TYR A 230 -0.68 -0.64 -2.89
CA TYR A 230 -0.14 -0.78 -1.53
C TYR A 230 1.13 0.04 -1.32
N GLU A 231 1.35 0.51 -0.09
CA GLU A 231 2.51 1.33 0.28
C GLU A 231 3.86 0.70 -0.13
N TYR A 232 4.03 -0.62 0.04
CA TYR A 232 5.26 -1.33 -0.32
C TYR A 232 5.48 -1.46 -1.85
N GLU A 233 4.44 -1.26 -2.66
CA GLU A 233 4.50 -1.30 -4.11
C GLU A 233 4.69 0.08 -4.74
N LEU A 234 4.37 1.15 -3.99
CA LEU A 234 4.45 2.53 -4.44
C LEU A 234 5.81 2.94 -5.04
N PRO A 235 6.97 2.47 -4.54
CA PRO A 235 8.28 2.80 -5.14
C PRO A 235 8.41 2.36 -6.61
N PHE A 236 7.63 1.38 -7.04
CA PHE A 236 7.65 0.84 -8.40
C PHE A 236 6.71 1.61 -9.35
N VAL A 237 5.80 2.41 -8.81
CA VAL A 237 4.78 3.13 -9.57
C VAL A 237 5.19 4.57 -9.83
N LYS A 238 5.20 4.96 -11.12
CA LYS A 238 5.62 6.29 -11.56
C LYS A 238 4.62 6.89 -12.55
N VAL A 239 4.49 8.21 -12.50
CA VAL A 239 3.71 8.98 -13.49
C VAL A 239 4.28 8.71 -14.90
N GLY A 240 3.38 8.52 -15.87
CA GLY A 240 3.70 8.21 -17.27
C GLY A 240 3.79 6.71 -17.58
N GLN A 241 3.84 5.82 -16.57
CA GLN A 241 3.79 4.37 -16.81
C GLN A 241 2.44 3.96 -17.41
N THR A 242 2.46 2.91 -18.24
CA THR A 242 1.24 2.36 -18.82
C THR A 242 0.70 1.21 -17.98
N ALA A 243 -0.62 1.17 -17.81
CA ALA A 243 -1.32 0.04 -17.21
C ALA A 243 -2.36 -0.52 -18.20
N ASP A 244 -2.50 -1.83 -18.21
CA ASP A 244 -3.58 -2.52 -18.91
C ASP A 244 -4.77 -2.68 -17.96
N ILE A 245 -5.96 -2.32 -18.41
CA ILE A 245 -7.22 -2.37 -17.65
C ILE A 245 -8.03 -3.56 -18.13
N GLU A 246 -8.40 -4.40 -17.18
CA GLU A 246 -9.24 -5.57 -17.38
C GLU A 246 -10.54 -5.41 -16.60
N PHE A 247 -11.65 -5.72 -17.27
CA PHE A 247 -12.99 -5.65 -16.70
C PHE A 247 -13.42 -7.05 -16.27
N PRO A 248 -13.43 -7.39 -14.97
CA PRO A 248 -13.67 -8.75 -14.51
C PRO A 248 -15.04 -9.30 -14.90
N TYR A 249 -16.04 -8.43 -15.05
CA TYR A 249 -17.43 -8.81 -15.36
C TYR A 249 -17.83 -8.56 -16.82
N ALA A 250 -16.92 -8.07 -17.66
CA ALA A 250 -17.17 -7.78 -19.07
C ALA A 250 -16.15 -8.49 -19.96
N SER A 251 -16.24 -9.83 -19.98
CA SER A 251 -15.35 -10.73 -20.74
C SER A 251 -15.21 -10.41 -22.23
N SER A 252 -16.12 -9.62 -22.82
CA SER A 252 -16.08 -9.20 -24.22
C SER A 252 -15.44 -7.82 -24.44
N GLN A 253 -15.15 -7.05 -23.39
CA GLN A 253 -14.44 -5.78 -23.52
C GLN A 253 -12.94 -6.05 -23.69
N LYS A 254 -12.40 -5.54 -24.80
CA LYS A 254 -10.95 -5.54 -25.06
C LYS A 254 -10.24 -4.79 -23.93
N ALA A 255 -9.11 -5.33 -23.47
CA ALA A 255 -8.27 -4.64 -22.49
C ALA A 255 -7.95 -3.23 -22.98
N LEU A 256 -8.20 -2.23 -22.12
CA LEU A 256 -7.91 -0.83 -22.41
C LEU A 256 -6.54 -0.50 -21.84
N ARG A 257 -5.75 0.28 -22.58
CA ARG A 257 -4.43 0.71 -22.10
C ARG A 257 -4.46 2.18 -21.72
N GLY A 258 -4.11 2.48 -20.48
CA GLY A 258 -4.02 3.85 -19.96
C GLY A 258 -2.62 4.21 -19.51
N LYS A 259 -2.39 5.51 -19.31
CA LYS A 259 -1.18 6.03 -18.67
C LYS A 259 -1.53 6.61 -17.31
N ILE A 260 -0.68 6.36 -16.33
CA ILE A 260 -0.78 6.99 -15.01
C ILE A 260 -0.52 8.47 -15.18
N HIS A 261 -1.57 9.27 -15.00
CA HIS A 261 -1.50 10.73 -15.11
C HIS A 261 -1.10 11.35 -13.76
N PHE A 262 -1.53 10.73 -12.65
CA PHE A 262 -1.32 11.29 -11.32
C PHE A 262 -1.18 10.20 -10.27
N VAL A 263 -0.30 10.42 -9.30
CA VAL A 263 -0.16 9.59 -8.10
C VAL A 263 -0.42 10.53 -6.92
N TYR A 264 -1.41 10.21 -6.10
CA TYR A 264 -1.80 11.08 -5.00
C TYR A 264 -0.68 11.14 -3.94
N PRO A 265 -0.42 12.32 -3.34
CA PRO A 265 0.71 12.51 -2.41
C PRO A 265 0.42 12.00 -0.99
N TYR A 266 -0.73 11.36 -0.76
CA TYR A 266 -1.17 10.85 0.54
C TYR A 266 -1.69 9.41 0.41
N LEU A 267 -1.61 8.68 1.52
CA LEU A 267 -2.15 7.33 1.66
C LEU A 267 -3.53 7.38 2.30
N ASP A 268 -4.41 6.46 1.91
CA ASP A 268 -5.62 6.18 2.67
C ASP A 268 -5.23 5.49 3.99
N PRO A 269 -5.56 6.05 5.17
CA PRO A 269 -5.13 5.49 6.45
C PRO A 269 -5.86 4.19 6.83
N LYS A 270 -7.02 3.91 6.23
CA LYS A 270 -7.80 2.69 6.48
C LYS A 270 -7.27 1.52 5.68
N THR A 271 -6.95 1.73 4.40
CA THR A 271 -6.48 0.66 3.51
C THR A 271 -4.95 0.61 3.37
N ARG A 272 -4.24 1.65 3.82
CA ARG A 272 -2.79 1.87 3.61
C ARG A 272 -2.40 1.76 2.13
N THR A 273 -3.23 2.33 1.27
CA THR A 273 -2.99 2.39 -0.17
C THR A 273 -2.80 3.81 -0.66
N ALA A 274 -1.97 3.98 -1.68
CA ALA A 274 -1.88 5.19 -2.47
C ALA A 274 -2.82 5.10 -3.66
N GLN A 275 -3.49 6.20 -3.97
CA GLN A 275 -4.34 6.26 -5.15
C GLN A 275 -3.52 6.65 -6.38
N VAL A 276 -3.72 5.94 -7.49
CA VAL A 276 -3.13 6.24 -8.80
C VAL A 276 -4.24 6.46 -9.80
N ARG A 277 -4.13 7.52 -10.59
CA ARG A 277 -5.19 7.98 -11.48
C ARG A 277 -4.76 7.90 -12.93
N MET A 278 -5.66 7.36 -13.74
CA MET A 278 -5.58 7.32 -15.19
C MET A 278 -6.83 7.94 -15.79
N GLU A 279 -6.70 8.55 -16.96
CA GLU A 279 -7.79 9.23 -17.65
C GLU A 279 -8.14 8.51 -18.95
N PHE A 280 -9.44 8.35 -19.21
CA PHE A 280 -9.96 7.64 -20.38
C PHE A 280 -11.09 8.41 -21.05
N SER A 281 -11.01 8.49 -22.38
CA SER A 281 -12.14 8.92 -23.20
C SER A 281 -13.26 7.88 -23.16
N ASN A 282 -14.49 8.36 -23.00
CA ASN A 282 -15.69 7.53 -22.86
C ASN A 282 -16.85 8.06 -23.75
N PRO A 283 -16.63 8.23 -25.07
CA PRO A 283 -17.64 8.83 -25.95
C PRO A 283 -18.94 8.01 -26.06
N ASN A 284 -18.85 6.70 -25.87
CA ASN A 284 -19.99 5.77 -25.95
C ASN A 284 -20.60 5.45 -24.58
N LEU A 285 -20.16 6.10 -23.50
CA LEU A 285 -20.63 5.89 -22.13
C LEU A 285 -20.55 4.42 -21.66
N THR A 286 -19.60 3.67 -22.20
CA THR A 286 -19.40 2.25 -21.88
C THR A 286 -18.75 2.07 -20.51
N LEU A 287 -17.88 3.00 -20.12
CA LEU A 287 -17.25 3.02 -18.81
C LEU A 287 -18.20 3.70 -17.84
N LYS A 288 -18.89 2.89 -17.04
CA LYS A 288 -19.80 3.38 -16.01
C LYS A 288 -19.02 3.65 -14.72
N PRO A 289 -19.18 4.83 -14.10
CA PRO A 289 -18.64 5.10 -12.77
C PRO A 289 -19.01 4.02 -11.74
N ASP A 290 -18.17 3.89 -10.72
CA ASP A 290 -18.22 2.86 -9.67
C ASP A 290 -18.05 1.41 -10.13
N THR A 291 -17.76 1.18 -11.42
CA THR A 291 -17.40 -0.15 -11.91
C THR A 291 -16.00 -0.55 -11.44
N PHE A 292 -15.86 -1.73 -10.85
CA PHE A 292 -14.57 -2.31 -10.49
C PHE A 292 -13.77 -2.75 -11.71
N VAL A 293 -12.46 -2.53 -11.66
CA VAL A 293 -11.51 -2.91 -12.70
C VAL A 293 -10.22 -3.46 -12.07
N ASN A 294 -9.53 -4.30 -12.83
CA ASN A 294 -8.19 -4.76 -12.49
C ASN A 294 -7.17 -4.03 -13.36
N LEU A 295 -6.13 -3.51 -12.74
CA LEU A 295 -5.05 -2.82 -13.39
C LEU A 295 -3.81 -3.72 -13.36
N LYS A 296 -3.22 -3.95 -14.52
CA LYS A 296 -1.94 -4.66 -14.66
C LYS A 296 -0.87 -3.66 -15.05
N LEU A 297 0.03 -3.37 -14.11
CA LEU A 297 1.18 -2.50 -14.35
C LEU A 297 2.40 -3.37 -14.55
N LYS A 298 3.11 -3.16 -15.67
CA LYS A 298 4.39 -3.84 -15.93
C LYS A 298 5.53 -2.89 -15.58
N VAL A 299 6.30 -3.26 -14.57
CA VAL A 299 7.45 -2.50 -14.10
C VAL A 299 8.72 -3.19 -14.57
N ASP A 300 9.49 -2.49 -15.38
CA ASP A 300 10.82 -2.91 -15.77
C ASP A 300 11.80 -2.64 -14.62
N LEU A 301 12.35 -3.71 -14.06
CA LEU A 301 13.38 -3.67 -13.01
C LEU A 301 14.80 -3.67 -13.58
N GLY A 302 14.93 -3.65 -14.92
CA GLY A 302 16.21 -3.69 -15.61
C GLY A 302 16.86 -5.07 -15.59
N ARG A 303 18.14 -5.12 -15.97
CA ARG A 303 18.93 -6.35 -15.93
C ARG A 303 19.51 -6.56 -14.53
N GLN A 304 19.15 -7.66 -13.91
CA GLN A 304 19.63 -8.06 -12.58
C GLN A 304 20.17 -9.48 -12.62
N LEU A 305 21.06 -9.82 -11.66
CA LEU A 305 21.48 -11.19 -11.47
C LEU A 305 20.29 -11.95 -10.89
N VAL A 306 19.83 -12.99 -11.57
CA VAL A 306 18.65 -13.74 -11.15
C VAL A 306 18.93 -15.21 -10.99
N VAL A 307 18.16 -15.83 -10.11
CA VAL A 307 18.09 -17.29 -9.95
C VAL A 307 16.62 -17.71 -9.96
N PRO A 308 16.26 -18.91 -10.47
CA PRO A 308 14.90 -19.42 -10.36
C PRO A 308 14.46 -19.52 -8.91
N GLU A 309 13.17 -19.31 -8.65
CA GLU A 309 12.62 -19.36 -7.28
C GLU A 309 12.92 -20.68 -6.55
N ASP A 310 12.90 -21.80 -7.28
CA ASP A 310 13.16 -23.13 -6.75
C ASP A 310 14.57 -23.33 -6.19
N THR A 311 15.52 -22.45 -6.54
CA THR A 311 16.92 -22.52 -6.05
C THR A 311 17.10 -22.01 -4.64
N VAL A 312 16.14 -21.22 -4.14
CA VAL A 312 16.28 -20.48 -2.90
C VAL A 312 15.61 -21.26 -1.77
N LEU A 313 16.38 -21.51 -0.70
CA LEU A 313 15.84 -22.03 0.54
C LEU A 313 15.64 -20.88 1.53
N ASN A 314 14.39 -20.70 1.94
CA ASN A 314 14.00 -19.69 2.91
C ASN A 314 13.57 -20.37 4.22
N THR A 315 14.33 -20.15 5.29
CA THR A 315 14.04 -20.68 6.63
C THR A 315 13.17 -19.74 7.46
N GLY A 316 12.73 -18.61 6.87
CA GLY A 316 12.02 -17.52 7.54
C GLY A 316 12.98 -16.48 8.15
N THR A 317 14.11 -16.92 8.70
CA THR A 317 15.15 -16.04 9.26
C THR A 317 16.33 -15.83 8.32
N GLU A 318 16.65 -16.82 7.48
CA GLU A 318 17.79 -16.79 6.58
C GLU A 318 17.39 -17.28 5.19
N GLN A 319 18.07 -16.73 4.18
CA GLN A 319 17.91 -17.09 2.78
C GLN A 319 19.25 -17.59 2.27
N TYR A 320 19.30 -18.81 1.76
CA TYR A 320 20.52 -19.37 1.19
C TYR A 320 20.24 -20.21 -0.04
N VAL A 321 21.30 -20.43 -0.81
CA VAL A 321 21.32 -21.25 -2.01
C VAL A 321 22.49 -22.23 -1.92
N PHE A 322 22.41 -23.34 -2.64
CA PHE A 322 23.56 -24.24 -2.79
C PHE A 322 24.28 -23.93 -4.10
N VAL A 323 25.55 -23.52 -3.98
CA VAL A 323 26.44 -23.28 -5.12
C VAL A 323 27.16 -24.57 -5.47
N ASP A 324 26.99 -25.02 -6.70
CA ASP A 324 27.67 -26.18 -7.28
C ASP A 324 29.10 -25.78 -7.67
N LYS A 325 30.09 -26.33 -6.94
CA LYS A 325 31.53 -26.10 -7.18
C LYS A 325 32.12 -27.07 -8.19
N GLY A 326 31.33 -27.99 -8.73
CA GLY A 326 31.82 -29.10 -9.53
C GLY A 326 32.30 -30.27 -8.67
N ASP A 327 32.61 -31.39 -9.32
CA ASP A 327 33.11 -32.62 -8.69
C ASP A 327 32.26 -33.10 -7.50
N GLY A 328 30.97 -32.80 -7.52
CA GLY A 328 30.01 -33.15 -6.48
C GLY A 328 30.12 -32.41 -5.16
N HIS A 329 30.75 -31.24 -5.14
CA HIS A 329 30.82 -30.36 -3.98
C HIS A 329 29.78 -29.24 -4.07
N PHE A 330 28.95 -29.12 -3.04
CA PHE A 330 27.89 -28.11 -2.92
C PHE A 330 28.13 -27.21 -1.70
N GLU A 331 28.24 -25.91 -1.90
CA GLU A 331 28.49 -24.95 -0.83
C GLU A 331 27.20 -24.19 -0.48
N PRO A 332 26.68 -24.28 0.76
CA PRO A 332 25.60 -23.41 1.19
C PRO A 332 26.10 -21.97 1.29
N ARG A 333 25.37 -21.05 0.68
CA ARG A 333 25.72 -19.64 0.67
C ARG A 333 24.53 -18.76 0.97
N LEU A 334 24.68 -17.90 1.98
CA LEU A 334 23.71 -16.87 2.30
C LEU A 334 23.59 -15.89 1.14
N VAL A 335 22.36 -15.58 0.76
CA VAL A 335 22.05 -14.60 -0.29
C VAL A 335 21.08 -13.56 0.24
N LYS A 336 21.17 -12.36 -0.31
CA LYS A 336 20.19 -11.31 -0.10
C LYS A 336 19.34 -11.21 -1.36
N LEU A 337 18.06 -11.56 -1.23
CA LEU A 337 17.11 -11.51 -2.34
C LEU A 337 16.57 -10.09 -2.51
N GLY A 338 16.31 -9.73 -3.77
CA GLY A 338 15.62 -8.52 -4.17
C GLY A 338 14.18 -8.82 -4.60
N ALA A 339 13.72 -8.13 -5.65
CA ALA A 339 12.39 -8.32 -6.18
C ALA A 339 12.18 -9.73 -6.78
N GLU A 340 11.03 -10.32 -6.47
CA GLU A 340 10.50 -11.51 -7.13
C GLU A 340 9.69 -11.12 -8.36
N ALA A 341 9.98 -11.74 -9.50
CA ALA A 341 9.22 -11.53 -10.72
C ALA A 341 9.42 -12.64 -11.74
N SER A 342 8.35 -13.00 -12.46
CA SER A 342 8.39 -13.96 -13.57
C SER A 342 8.99 -15.34 -13.22
N GLY A 343 8.87 -15.81 -11.97
CA GLY A 343 9.42 -17.09 -11.48
C GLY A 343 10.91 -17.05 -11.12
N TYR A 344 11.48 -15.85 -10.93
CA TYR A 344 12.86 -15.62 -10.55
C TYR A 344 12.96 -14.66 -9.38
N TYR A 345 13.98 -14.86 -8.54
CA TYR A 345 14.42 -13.85 -7.57
C TYR A 345 15.62 -13.09 -8.12
N ALA A 346 15.59 -11.76 -7.95
CA ALA A 346 16.79 -10.95 -8.08
C ALA A 346 17.74 -11.22 -6.90
N ILE A 347 19.05 -11.22 -7.17
CA ILE A 347 20.11 -11.35 -6.17
C ILE A 347 20.75 -9.98 -5.97
N GLU A 348 20.61 -9.42 -4.76
CA GLU A 348 21.29 -8.18 -4.37
C GLU A 348 22.74 -8.44 -3.97
N SER A 349 22.99 -9.55 -3.27
CA SER A 349 24.34 -9.96 -2.86
C SER A 349 24.39 -11.45 -2.53
N GLY A 350 25.60 -12.03 -2.61
CA GLY A 350 25.87 -13.41 -2.21
C GLY A 350 26.22 -14.34 -3.39
N LEU A 351 25.87 -13.99 -4.63
CA LEU A 351 26.28 -14.75 -5.82
C LEU A 351 26.99 -13.86 -6.83
N LYS A 352 27.81 -14.49 -7.66
CA LYS A 352 28.43 -13.88 -8.85
C LYS A 352 27.72 -14.37 -10.12
N PRO A 353 27.76 -13.59 -11.21
CA PRO A 353 27.33 -14.08 -12.52
C PRO A 353 27.99 -15.41 -12.88
N ASP A 354 27.22 -16.28 -13.53
CA ASP A 354 27.62 -17.61 -14.02
C ASP A 354 27.95 -18.66 -12.95
N GLU A 355 27.83 -18.34 -11.65
CA GLU A 355 27.87 -19.38 -10.60
C GLU A 355 26.70 -20.34 -10.74
N ARG A 356 26.97 -21.65 -10.69
CA ARG A 356 25.95 -22.69 -10.82
C ARG A 356 25.24 -22.87 -9.48
N VAL A 357 23.92 -22.76 -9.48
CA VAL A 357 23.07 -22.93 -8.29
C VAL A 357 22.10 -24.09 -8.49
N VAL A 358 21.82 -24.83 -7.43
CA VAL A 358 20.99 -26.04 -7.48
C VAL A 358 19.50 -25.68 -7.48
N THR A 359 18.73 -26.15 -8.47
CA THR A 359 17.27 -25.96 -8.59
C THR A 359 16.45 -27.12 -8.03
N ALA A 360 17.00 -28.34 -7.96
CA ALA A 360 16.26 -29.55 -7.59
C ALA A 360 17.02 -30.36 -6.52
N ALA A 361 16.28 -31.00 -5.61
CA ALA A 361 16.77 -31.72 -4.43
C ALA A 361 17.36 -30.87 -3.29
N ASN A 362 17.03 -29.56 -3.24
CA ASN A 362 17.46 -28.63 -2.19
C ASN A 362 17.11 -29.10 -0.76
N PHE A 363 16.00 -29.81 -0.57
CA PHE A 363 15.61 -30.39 0.74
C PHE A 363 16.53 -31.54 1.20
N ILE A 364 16.99 -32.38 0.26
CA ILE A 364 17.89 -33.50 0.58
C ILE A 364 19.28 -32.95 0.90
N LEU A 365 19.73 -31.96 0.14
CA LEU A 365 20.98 -31.23 0.38
C LEU A 365 20.97 -30.50 1.74
N ASP A 366 19.87 -29.81 2.07
CA ASP A 366 19.71 -29.16 3.39
C ASP A 366 19.72 -30.19 4.53
N SER A 367 19.03 -31.31 4.37
CA SER A 367 19.03 -32.39 5.38
C SER A 367 20.44 -32.95 5.62
N GLU A 368 21.21 -33.21 4.56
CA GLU A 368 22.61 -33.66 4.64
C GLU A 368 23.54 -32.57 5.22
N SER A 369 23.31 -31.29 4.86
CA SER A 369 24.04 -30.14 5.40
C SER A 369 23.86 -30.00 6.90
N ARG A 370 22.61 -30.10 7.38
CA ARG A 370 22.29 -30.01 8.81
C ARG A 370 22.86 -31.19 9.58
N LEU A 371 22.77 -32.40 9.01
CA LEU A 371 23.40 -33.58 9.60
C LEU A 371 24.91 -33.37 9.76
N LYS A 372 25.62 -32.93 8.70
CA LYS A 372 27.07 -32.67 8.75
C LYS A 372 27.44 -31.49 9.66
N GLY A 373 26.63 -30.42 9.70
CA GLY A 373 26.82 -29.29 10.61
C GLY A 373 26.66 -29.67 12.09
N VAL A 374 25.78 -30.62 12.40
CA VAL A 374 25.67 -31.22 13.74
C VAL A 374 26.91 -32.06 14.08
N PHE A 375 27.51 -32.77 13.12
CA PHE A 375 28.75 -33.53 13.33
C PHE A 375 30.01 -32.64 13.44
N ALA A 376 30.10 -31.53 12.68
CA ALA A 376 31.20 -30.57 12.80
C ALA A 376 31.26 -29.93 14.20
N ASN A 377 30.09 -29.67 14.81
CA ASN A 377 29.97 -29.17 16.18
C ASN A 377 30.30 -30.22 17.27
N LEU A 378 30.43 -31.50 16.93
CA LEU A 378 30.75 -32.59 17.88
C LEU A 378 32.26 -32.91 17.97
N VAL A 379 33.11 -32.39 17.08
CA VAL A 379 34.54 -32.81 16.95
C VAL A 379 35.57 -31.71 17.30
N SER A 380 35.17 -30.57 17.85
CA SER A 380 36.11 -29.52 18.32
C SER A 380 36.08 -29.35 19.85
N PRO A 381 37.17 -29.60 20.59
CA PRO A 381 37.23 -29.32 22.03
C PRO A 381 37.80 -27.92 22.36
N GLU A 382 37.08 -27.19 23.23
CA GLU A 382 37.44 -25.99 24.05
C GLU A 382 37.95 -24.70 23.35
N LYS A 383 37.55 -23.45 23.67
CA LYS A 383 37.12 -22.87 24.97
C LYS A 383 36.46 -21.46 24.82
N LYS A 384 35.40 -21.26 25.61
CA LYS A 384 34.82 -20.03 26.23
C LYS A 384 34.12 -18.90 25.43
N GLU A 385 32.81 -18.84 25.75
CA GLU A 385 31.93 -17.70 26.11
C GLU A 385 31.49 -16.70 25.03
N LEU A 386 30.23 -16.83 24.56
CA LEU A 386 29.09 -15.99 24.97
C LEU A 386 27.77 -16.48 24.31
N GLY A 387 26.73 -16.68 25.13
CA GLY A 387 25.30 -16.49 24.77
C GLY A 387 24.67 -17.35 23.68
N GLY A 388 24.26 -18.58 24.01
CA GLY A 388 23.33 -19.36 23.18
C GLY A 388 22.43 -20.25 24.05
N ALA A 389 21.11 -20.05 23.97
CA ALA A 389 20.13 -20.79 24.76
C ALA A 389 20.22 -22.31 24.49
N PRO A 390 20.14 -23.17 25.51
CA PRO A 390 20.09 -24.62 25.31
C PRO A 390 18.68 -25.06 24.86
N PRO A 391 18.55 -26.26 24.27
CA PRO A 391 17.25 -26.82 23.94
C PRO A 391 16.41 -26.98 25.22
N THR A 392 15.17 -26.48 25.17
CA THR A 392 14.16 -26.61 26.22
C THR A 392 13.99 -28.07 26.64
N GLN A 393 14.20 -28.36 27.93
CA GLN A 393 13.88 -29.67 28.50
C GLN A 393 12.36 -29.87 28.52
N ASN A 394 11.89 -31.08 28.19
CA ASN A 394 10.48 -31.49 28.33
C ASN A 394 10.09 -31.57 29.82
N LEU A 395 9.81 -30.43 30.44
CA LEU A 395 9.29 -30.36 31.81
C LEU A 395 7.85 -30.89 31.85
N LYS A 396 7.51 -31.62 32.92
CA LYS A 396 6.12 -32.03 33.19
C LYS A 396 5.49 -31.03 34.15
N ILE A 397 4.44 -30.36 33.72
CA ILE A 397 3.71 -29.37 34.53
C ILE A 397 2.27 -29.85 34.72
N ASP A 398 1.90 -30.10 35.98
CA ASP A 398 0.54 -30.50 36.37
C ASP A 398 -0.19 -29.27 36.94
N ILE A 399 -1.26 -28.80 36.28
CA ILE A 399 -2.11 -27.73 36.83
C ILE A 399 -3.03 -28.35 37.88
N LEU A 400 -2.85 -27.97 39.14
CA LEU A 400 -3.60 -28.48 40.27
C LEU A 400 -4.91 -27.71 40.47
N GLU A 401 -4.88 -26.38 40.30
CA GLU A 401 -6.05 -25.48 40.40
C GLU A 401 -5.90 -24.22 39.51
N PRO A 402 -7.01 -23.64 39.00
CA PRO A 402 -8.37 -24.16 39.02
C PRO A 402 -8.64 -25.07 37.81
N LYS A 403 -9.50 -26.10 37.98
CA LYS A 403 -9.95 -26.94 36.86
C LYS A 403 -10.88 -26.21 35.88
N VAL A 404 -11.55 -25.15 36.36
CA VAL A 404 -12.38 -24.23 35.57
C VAL A 404 -12.12 -22.83 36.09
N ALA A 405 -11.65 -21.92 35.22
CA ALA A 405 -11.38 -20.54 35.60
C ALA A 405 -12.64 -19.67 35.46
N LYS A 406 -12.74 -18.60 36.25
CA LYS A 406 -13.82 -17.60 36.19
C LYS A 406 -13.31 -16.27 35.64
N VAL A 407 -14.20 -15.41 35.18
CA VAL A 407 -13.82 -14.01 34.88
C VAL A 407 -13.47 -13.29 36.19
N GLY A 408 -12.36 -12.54 36.18
CA GLY A 408 -11.78 -11.88 37.35
C GLY A 408 -10.51 -12.56 37.87
N VAL A 409 -10.20 -12.34 39.15
CA VAL A 409 -8.98 -12.87 39.79
C VAL A 409 -9.15 -14.35 40.10
N ASN A 410 -8.25 -15.19 39.57
CA ASN A 410 -8.20 -16.62 39.80
C ASN A 410 -6.91 -17.00 40.52
N SER A 411 -7.02 -17.79 41.59
CA SER A 411 -5.88 -18.44 42.22
C SER A 411 -5.45 -19.64 41.39
N ILE A 412 -4.20 -19.64 40.91
CA ILE A 412 -3.57 -20.72 40.17
C ILE A 412 -2.63 -21.48 41.09
N ARG A 413 -2.67 -22.81 41.03
CA ARG A 413 -1.68 -23.71 41.61
C ARG A 413 -1.23 -24.73 40.57
N LEU A 414 0.08 -24.92 40.43
CA LEU A 414 0.67 -25.90 39.54
C LEU A 414 1.89 -26.56 40.18
N ALA A 415 2.16 -27.81 39.81
CA ALA A 415 3.36 -28.54 40.20
C ALA A 415 4.31 -28.63 38.99
N VAL A 416 5.58 -28.28 39.20
CA VAL A 416 6.64 -28.36 38.19
C VAL A 416 7.56 -29.53 38.52
N LYS A 417 7.68 -30.48 37.59
CA LYS A 417 8.53 -31.66 37.71
C LYS A 417 9.53 -31.74 36.57
N ASP A 418 10.71 -32.29 36.86
CA ASP A 418 11.70 -32.65 35.85
C ASP A 418 11.20 -33.84 34.98
N PRO A 419 11.88 -34.16 33.86
CA PRO A 419 11.49 -35.29 33.00
C PRO A 419 11.48 -36.66 33.73
N SER A 420 12.24 -36.78 34.82
CA SER A 420 12.38 -37.98 35.65
C SER A 420 11.31 -38.07 36.75
N GLY A 421 10.47 -37.04 36.90
CA GLY A 421 9.37 -36.98 37.87
C GLY A 421 9.71 -36.32 39.21
N ASN A 422 10.91 -35.78 39.39
CA ASN A 422 11.30 -35.10 40.62
C ASN A 422 10.78 -33.66 40.66
N PRO A 423 10.32 -33.15 41.82
CA PRO A 423 9.86 -31.77 41.95
C PRO A 423 11.00 -30.77 41.75
N ILE A 424 10.76 -29.73 40.95
CA ILE A 424 11.73 -28.64 40.75
C ILE A 424 11.46 -27.56 41.79
N THR A 425 12.32 -27.49 42.80
CA THR A 425 12.31 -26.40 43.81
C THR A 425 13.18 -25.23 43.37
N ASP A 426 12.85 -24.05 43.89
CA ASP A 426 13.61 -22.80 43.71
C ASP A 426 13.70 -22.33 42.25
N ALA A 427 12.60 -22.44 41.51
CA ALA A 427 12.45 -21.86 40.18
C ALA A 427 11.52 -20.65 40.20
N GLU A 428 11.80 -19.65 39.37
CA GLU A 428 10.87 -18.60 39.01
C GLU A 428 9.88 -19.14 37.98
N VAL A 429 8.61 -19.20 38.36
CA VAL A 429 7.54 -19.65 37.46
C VAL A 429 6.66 -18.47 37.08
N GLU A 430 6.51 -18.23 35.78
CA GLU A 430 5.64 -17.19 35.23
C GLU A 430 4.59 -17.82 34.32
N ILE A 431 3.34 -17.41 34.48
CA ILE A 431 2.24 -17.80 33.60
C ILE A 431 1.83 -16.60 32.74
N THR A 432 1.71 -16.83 31.43
CA THR A 432 1.21 -15.86 30.45
C THR A 432 -0.02 -16.43 29.76
N LEU A 433 -1.14 -15.73 29.84
CA LEU A 433 -2.37 -16.03 29.12
C LEU A 433 -2.48 -15.06 27.95
N PHE A 434 -2.66 -15.59 26.76
CA PHE A 434 -2.77 -14.82 25.53
C PHE A 434 -4.08 -15.14 24.83
N MET A 435 -4.77 -14.09 24.37
CA MET A 435 -5.90 -14.19 23.47
C MET A 435 -5.56 -13.50 22.15
N PRO A 436 -5.59 -14.22 21.02
CA PRO A 436 -5.37 -13.61 19.71
C PRO A 436 -6.52 -12.68 19.34
N GLN A 437 -6.26 -11.76 18.41
CA GLN A 437 -7.26 -10.82 17.91
C GLN A 437 -8.47 -11.58 17.32
N MET A 438 -9.69 -11.19 17.73
CA MET A 438 -10.92 -11.73 17.16
C MET A 438 -11.85 -10.60 16.71
N GLY A 439 -12.10 -10.53 15.41
CA GLY A 439 -12.89 -9.45 14.80
C GLY A 439 -12.27 -8.08 15.09
N SER A 440 -13.06 -7.22 15.74
CA SER A 440 -12.68 -5.85 16.11
C SER A 440 -12.03 -5.72 17.49
N MET A 441 -11.86 -6.81 18.25
CA MET A 441 -11.21 -6.78 19.57
C MET A 441 -9.70 -6.98 19.46
N ALA A 442 -8.90 -6.05 20.00
CA ALA A 442 -7.44 -6.13 20.07
C ALA A 442 -6.97 -7.36 20.88
N PRO A 443 -5.78 -7.92 20.58
CA PRO A 443 -5.24 -9.06 21.33
C PRO A 443 -5.00 -8.67 22.79
N MET A 444 -5.25 -9.62 23.70
CA MET A 444 -5.12 -9.39 25.15
C MET A 444 -4.09 -10.33 25.75
N THR A 445 -3.36 -9.85 26.76
CA THR A 445 -2.35 -10.64 27.49
C THR A 445 -2.45 -10.38 28.99
N SER A 446 -2.56 -11.45 29.77
CA SER A 446 -2.47 -11.41 31.23
C SER A 446 -1.23 -12.19 31.68
N LYS A 447 -0.47 -11.66 32.65
CA LYS A 447 0.73 -12.32 33.18
C LYS A 447 0.69 -12.36 34.70
N ALA A 448 1.17 -13.46 35.29
CA ALA A 448 1.37 -13.56 36.73
C ALA A 448 2.64 -14.34 37.05
N LYS A 449 3.38 -13.86 38.06
CA LYS A 449 4.48 -14.61 38.68
C LYS A 449 3.91 -15.45 39.81
N LEU A 450 4.29 -16.73 39.86
CA LEU A 450 3.85 -17.66 40.89
C LEU A 450 4.93 -17.79 41.96
N ASN A 451 4.50 -17.80 43.21
CA ASN A 451 5.37 -17.97 44.36
C ASN A 451 5.56 -19.46 44.66
N HIS A 452 6.75 -19.85 45.08
CA HIS A 452 7.04 -21.22 45.51
C HIS A 452 6.28 -21.53 46.80
N LEU A 453 5.51 -22.63 46.79
CA LEU A 453 4.70 -23.09 47.93
C LEU A 453 5.34 -24.29 48.66
N GLY A 454 6.46 -24.83 48.15
CA GLY A 454 7.15 -26.02 48.67
C GLY A 454 6.90 -27.26 47.80
N ASN A 455 7.80 -28.25 47.87
CA ASN A 455 7.70 -29.53 47.13
C ASN A 455 7.50 -29.39 45.60
N GLY A 456 8.03 -28.33 44.98
CA GLY A 456 7.90 -28.09 43.54
C GLY A 456 6.51 -27.58 43.12
N GLU A 457 5.67 -27.17 44.07
CA GLU A 457 4.41 -26.48 43.81
C GLU A 457 4.60 -24.96 43.80
N TYR A 458 3.87 -24.30 42.90
CA TYR A 458 3.88 -22.87 42.70
C TYR A 458 2.46 -22.35 42.63
N GLY A 459 2.18 -21.22 43.28
CA GLY A 459 0.87 -20.60 43.24
C GLY A 459 0.87 -19.09 43.29
N GLY A 460 -0.18 -18.50 42.76
CA GLY A 460 -0.36 -17.07 42.62
C GLY A 460 -1.69 -16.73 41.99
N SER A 461 -1.98 -15.45 41.83
CA SER A 461 -3.26 -15.00 41.28
C SER A 461 -3.07 -14.38 39.89
N VAL A 462 -3.94 -14.74 38.95
CA VAL A 462 -3.99 -14.10 37.63
C VAL A 462 -5.38 -13.57 37.34
N GLU A 463 -5.46 -12.40 36.72
CA GLU A 463 -6.71 -11.80 36.33
C GLU A 463 -7.06 -12.18 34.89
N ILE A 464 -8.26 -12.76 34.73
CA ILE A 464 -8.82 -13.11 33.43
C ILE A 464 -9.92 -12.11 33.10
N GLN A 465 -9.72 -11.32 32.06
CA GLN A 465 -10.59 -10.18 31.76
C GLN A 465 -11.95 -10.56 31.16
N MET A 466 -12.05 -11.74 30.53
CA MET A 466 -13.30 -12.21 29.91
C MET A 466 -13.38 -13.74 29.77
N ALA A 467 -14.60 -14.24 29.68
CA ALA A 467 -14.89 -15.67 29.51
C ALA A 467 -14.55 -16.13 28.09
N TRP A 468 -13.46 -16.89 27.95
CA TRP A 468 -13.02 -17.46 26.68
C TRP A 468 -11.98 -18.58 26.92
N SER A 469 -11.51 -19.22 25.85
CA SER A 469 -10.34 -20.10 25.89
C SER A 469 -9.06 -19.31 25.64
N TRP A 470 -8.18 -19.26 26.64
CA TRP A 470 -6.92 -18.53 26.60
C TRP A 470 -5.75 -19.49 26.33
N GLN A 471 -4.82 -19.10 25.46
CA GLN A 471 -3.57 -19.81 25.27
C GLN A 471 -2.65 -19.51 26.45
N THR A 472 -2.34 -20.53 27.25
CA THR A 472 -1.60 -20.39 28.49
C THR A 472 -0.20 -20.96 28.32
N THR A 473 0.81 -20.12 28.49
CA THR A 473 2.22 -20.52 28.50
C THR A 473 2.77 -20.38 29.91
N VAL A 474 3.28 -21.47 30.48
CA VAL A 474 4.00 -21.49 31.75
C VAL A 474 5.49 -21.56 31.44
N SER A 475 6.25 -20.57 31.89
CA SER A 475 7.71 -20.49 31.74
C SER A 475 8.37 -20.71 33.09
N VAL A 476 9.35 -21.62 33.13
CA VAL A 476 10.09 -21.96 34.35
C VAL A 476 11.54 -21.53 34.16
N ARG A 477 12.03 -20.62 35.00
CA ARG A 477 13.42 -20.14 35.01
C ARG A 477 14.08 -20.49 36.34
N LYS A 478 15.37 -20.79 36.34
CA LYS A 478 16.16 -20.94 37.58
C LYS A 478 17.47 -20.19 37.38
N GLU A 479 17.82 -19.32 38.33
CA GLU A 479 19.01 -18.47 38.27
C GLU A 479 19.15 -17.70 36.94
N GLY A 480 18.02 -17.17 36.43
CA GLY A 480 17.97 -16.42 35.17
C GLY A 480 17.99 -17.26 33.88
N ARG A 481 18.18 -18.59 33.95
CA ARG A 481 18.17 -19.49 32.80
C ARG A 481 16.79 -20.15 32.64
N LEU A 482 16.23 -20.12 31.42
CA LEU A 482 14.99 -20.83 31.09
C LEU A 482 15.25 -22.34 31.13
N LEU A 483 14.57 -23.04 32.05
CA LEU A 483 14.63 -24.50 32.16
C LEU A 483 13.68 -25.17 31.15
N GLY A 484 12.53 -24.55 30.91
CA GLY A 484 11.54 -25.03 29.96
C GLY A 484 10.28 -24.17 29.94
N SER A 485 9.46 -24.39 28.92
CA SER A 485 8.14 -23.78 28.80
C SER A 485 7.10 -24.82 28.41
N PHE A 486 5.91 -24.73 28.99
CA PHE A 486 4.79 -25.61 28.70
C PHE A 486 3.61 -24.79 28.20
N GLN A 487 2.97 -25.24 27.11
CA GLN A 487 1.78 -24.62 26.55
C GLN A 487 0.55 -25.48 26.80
N THR A 488 -0.52 -24.85 27.24
CA THR A 488 -1.82 -25.47 27.47
C THR A 488 -2.93 -24.44 27.25
N THR A 489 -4.19 -24.87 27.33
CA THR A 489 -5.34 -23.98 27.15
C THR A 489 -6.12 -23.91 28.45
N LEU A 490 -6.40 -22.69 28.93
CA LEU A 490 -7.27 -22.44 30.07
C LEU A 490 -8.59 -21.84 29.60
N THR A 491 -9.69 -22.54 29.79
CA THR A 491 -11.03 -22.03 29.47
C THR A 491 -11.65 -21.37 30.71
N ALA A 492 -11.95 -20.07 30.59
CA ALA A 492 -12.69 -19.31 31.58
C ALA A 492 -14.18 -19.26 31.22
N ARG A 493 -15.05 -19.48 32.21
CA ARG A 493 -16.52 -19.44 32.06
C ARG A 493 -17.16 -18.50 33.08
#